data_AF-A0A958QYZ6-F1
#
_entry.id   AF-A0A958QYZ6-F1
#
_cell.length_a   1.000
_cell.length_b   1.000
_cell.length_c   1.000
_cell.angle_alpha   90.00
_cell.angle_beta   90.00
_cell.angle_gamma   90.00
#
_symmetry.space_group_name_H-M   'P 1'
#
loop_
_entity.id
_entity.type
_entity.pdbx_description
1 polymer ?
#
loop_
_entity_poly.entity_id
_entity_poly.type
_entity_poly.pdbx_seq_one_letter_code
_entity_poly.pdbx_strand_id
1 'polypeptide(L)'
;MPSSILFKSIIKPTTLFLSLTALFGCYERDQTIVKNRPEHLILANPPPTPRDFRKINESHRVLVAIFDTGIDYNHPSLINNTHFELDENGQPKAYGYDYYANDEWASYRVVDTSKYEFSLLREEVQKEILKSTSVEDYNKKMQIDREKMECEQRELLEIDPRLEKYTEAFRGLEAEDGSTLHGTHVAGLMTYDRPEIGLISYRVLPYFQTQEDKKNGNIGKQDKFVQNFKDAVERLSKVKDSQGRGVRIVNLSLGGSFKRPDGDDQEAVEKFNRYVKIVTEELADIIKSYPDILFIGAAGNDGGWSDNISRVQYPCGIDAENVLCVGATTKDGRKTTFTNVPLNDVELVFAPGYELKSLSPSDRCPFLLKFME
;
A
#
# COMPACT_ATOMS: atom_id res chain seq x y z
N MET A 1 -10.66 78.61 -0.68
CA MET A 1 -10.41 79.15 0.68
C MET A 1 -11.77 79.35 1.36
N PRO A 2 -11.90 79.27 2.70
CA PRO A 2 -11.45 78.17 3.58
C PRO A 2 -12.55 77.75 4.60
N SER A 3 -12.30 76.70 5.42
CA SER A 3 -12.99 76.37 6.71
C SER A 3 -14.52 76.09 6.68
N SER A 4 -15.19 75.43 7.64
CA SER A 4 -14.84 74.60 8.84
C SER A 4 -16.13 73.82 9.23
N ILE A 5 -16.16 72.49 9.38
CA ILE A 5 -15.69 71.63 10.50
C ILE A 5 -16.64 71.60 11.75
N LEU A 6 -17.11 70.39 12.10
CA LEU A 6 -17.87 69.96 13.31
C LEU A 6 -19.32 70.51 13.44
N PHE A 7 -20.30 69.89 14.12
CA PHE A 7 -20.43 68.70 15.01
C PHE A 7 -21.92 68.23 14.95
N LYS A 8 -22.47 67.11 15.50
CA LYS A 8 -22.01 65.90 16.25
C LYS A 8 -23.15 64.83 16.24
N SER A 9 -22.86 63.53 16.04
CA SER A 9 -23.64 62.41 16.60
C SER A 9 -22.87 61.09 16.54
N ILE A 10 -23.16 60.13 17.44
CA ILE A 10 -22.44 58.86 17.60
C ILE A 10 -23.44 57.71 17.82
N ILE A 11 -23.37 56.67 16.98
CA ILE A 11 -23.93 55.33 17.25
C ILE A 11 -22.86 54.29 16.87
N LYS A 12 -22.78 53.19 17.62
CA LYS A 12 -21.69 52.19 17.55
C LYS A 12 -21.79 51.29 16.31
N PRO A 13 -20.67 50.77 15.79
CA PRO A 13 -20.69 49.73 14.76
C PRO A 13 -21.11 48.37 15.35
N THR A 14 -21.99 47.66 14.65
CA THR A 14 -22.30 46.26 14.94
C THR A 14 -21.23 45.37 14.31
N THR A 15 -20.59 44.49 15.08
CA THR A 15 -19.56 43.58 14.55
C THR A 15 -20.19 42.54 13.62
N LEU A 16 -19.97 42.68 12.32
CA LEU A 16 -20.35 41.66 11.35
C LEU A 16 -19.40 40.46 11.51
N PHE A 17 -19.87 39.41 12.17
CA PHE A 17 -19.15 38.14 12.26
C PHE A 17 -19.10 37.50 10.87
N LEU A 18 -18.00 37.70 10.15
CA LEU A 18 -17.76 37.01 8.90
C LEU A 18 -17.47 35.55 9.22
N SER A 19 -18.49 34.69 9.16
CA SER A 19 -18.34 33.25 9.35
C SER A 19 -17.52 32.70 8.18
N LEU A 20 -16.20 32.60 8.37
CA LEU A 20 -15.31 31.97 7.41
C LEU A 20 -15.52 30.45 7.46
N THR A 21 -16.65 30.01 6.89
CA THR A 21 -16.91 28.61 6.59
C THR A 21 -15.91 28.16 5.53
N ALA A 22 -14.74 27.75 5.98
CA ALA A 22 -13.77 27.06 5.16
C ALA A 22 -14.45 25.79 4.62
N LEU A 23 -14.88 25.87 3.36
CA LEU A 23 -15.31 24.72 2.59
C LEU A 23 -14.07 23.83 2.40
N PHE A 24 -13.84 22.94 3.35
CA PHE A 24 -12.98 21.77 3.20
C PHE A 24 -13.64 20.78 2.22
N GLY A 25 -13.85 21.23 0.99
CA GLY A 25 -14.06 20.34 -0.14
C GLY A 25 -12.81 19.50 -0.30
N CYS A 26 -12.97 18.18 -0.33
CA CYS A 26 -11.84 17.33 -0.65
C CYS A 26 -11.37 17.64 -2.07
N TYR A 27 -10.08 17.92 -2.22
CA TYR A 27 -9.44 18.11 -3.51
C TYR A 27 -8.63 16.86 -3.82
N GLU A 28 -9.13 16.02 -4.73
CA GLU A 28 -8.27 14.96 -5.28
C GLU A 28 -7.18 15.66 -6.09
N ARG A 29 -5.90 15.49 -5.70
CA ARG A 29 -4.82 16.10 -6.46
C ARG A 29 -4.70 15.34 -7.77
N ASP A 30 -4.92 16.07 -8.86
CA ASP A 30 -4.63 15.65 -10.23
C ASP A 30 -3.26 14.95 -10.32
N GLN A 31 -3.29 13.63 -10.57
CA GLN A 31 -2.13 12.77 -10.80
C GLN A 31 -1.88 12.54 -12.30
N THR A 32 -2.51 13.32 -13.19
CA THR A 32 -2.17 13.29 -14.62
C THR A 32 -0.77 13.85 -14.89
N ILE A 33 -0.11 13.25 -15.87
CA ILE A 33 1.14 13.75 -16.43
C ILE A 33 0.77 14.57 -17.66
N VAL A 34 0.30 15.80 -17.40
CA VAL A 34 0.00 16.78 -18.46
C VAL A 34 1.29 17.06 -19.22
N LYS A 35 1.37 16.62 -20.48
CA LYS A 35 2.50 16.80 -21.39
C LYS A 35 3.05 18.24 -21.26
N ASN A 36 4.36 18.36 -21.01
CA ASN A 36 5.11 19.60 -20.70
C ASN A 36 5.11 20.13 -19.24
N ARG A 37 4.88 19.30 -18.19
CA ARG A 37 5.25 19.68 -16.80
C ARG A 37 6.60 19.05 -16.39
N PRO A 38 7.68 19.80 -16.10
CA PRO A 38 8.99 19.21 -15.82
C PRO A 38 9.03 18.36 -14.53
N GLU A 39 8.10 18.56 -13.60
CA GLU A 39 8.01 17.86 -12.31
C GLU A 39 7.30 16.49 -12.33
N HIS A 40 7.22 15.79 -13.47
CA HIS A 40 6.48 14.52 -13.60
C HIS A 40 6.82 13.44 -12.54
N LEU A 41 8.11 13.23 -12.23
CA LEU A 41 8.52 12.29 -11.17
C LEU A 41 8.01 12.67 -9.77
N ILE A 42 7.81 13.97 -9.49
CA ILE A 42 7.34 14.46 -8.18
C ILE A 42 5.85 14.10 -7.95
N LEU A 43 5.10 13.84 -9.02
CA LEU A 43 3.72 13.35 -8.92
C LEU A 43 3.65 11.87 -8.52
N ALA A 44 4.58 11.05 -9.01
CA ALA A 44 4.68 9.63 -8.68
C ALA A 44 5.44 9.36 -7.36
N ASN A 45 6.45 10.17 -7.06
CA ASN A 45 7.34 10.01 -5.91
C ASN A 45 7.61 11.40 -5.27
N PRO A 46 6.74 11.85 -4.34
CA PRO A 46 6.75 13.22 -3.86
C PRO A 46 7.84 13.39 -2.78
N PRO A 47 8.74 14.39 -2.88
CA PRO A 47 9.82 14.54 -1.92
C PRO A 47 9.26 14.75 -0.50
N PRO A 48 9.97 14.31 0.55
CA PRO A 48 9.56 14.54 1.93
C PRO A 48 9.39 16.04 2.23
N THR A 49 8.21 16.39 2.74
CA THR A 49 7.86 17.77 3.11
C THR A 49 8.88 18.31 4.12
N PRO A 50 9.49 19.49 3.89
CA PRO A 50 10.55 20.02 4.75
C PRO A 50 10.11 20.15 6.22
N ARG A 51 10.84 19.48 7.10
CA ARG A 51 10.60 19.37 8.56
C ARG A 51 11.90 19.00 9.26
N ASP A 52 11.90 19.02 10.59
CA ASP A 52 13.05 18.60 11.39
C ASP A 52 13.11 17.06 11.48
N PHE A 53 13.56 16.43 10.38
CA PHE A 53 13.60 14.97 10.24
C PHE A 53 14.45 14.30 11.33
N ARG A 54 15.56 14.93 11.73
CA ARG A 54 16.44 14.43 12.79
C ARG A 54 15.72 14.36 14.14
N LYS A 55 15.07 15.47 14.55
CA LYS A 55 14.30 15.53 15.80
C LYS A 55 13.09 14.60 15.82
N ILE A 56 12.42 14.41 14.67
CA ILE A 56 11.34 13.43 14.53
C ILE A 56 11.90 12.02 14.73
N ASN A 57 12.97 11.65 14.02
CA ASN A 57 13.64 10.36 14.18
C ASN A 57 14.10 10.08 15.61
N GLU A 58 14.67 11.09 16.30
CA GLU A 58 15.13 11.02 17.69
C GLU A 58 14.00 10.93 18.71
N SER A 59 12.76 11.28 18.35
CA SER A 59 11.58 11.13 19.22
C SER A 59 11.01 9.70 19.25
N HIS A 60 11.30 8.89 18.23
CA HIS A 60 10.84 7.52 18.13
C HIS A 60 11.50 6.62 19.19
N ARG A 61 10.70 5.83 19.91
CA ARG A 61 11.14 4.91 20.98
C ARG A 61 11.08 3.44 20.57
N VAL A 62 10.30 3.12 19.54
CA VAL A 62 10.26 1.82 18.87
C VAL A 62 10.19 2.05 17.36
N LEU A 63 10.92 1.25 16.59
CA LEU A 63 10.79 1.21 15.14
C LEU A 63 9.90 0.03 14.72
N VAL A 64 8.96 0.30 13.82
CA VAL A 64 7.94 -0.62 13.34
C VAL A 64 7.88 -0.54 11.82
N ALA A 65 7.99 -1.68 11.14
CA ALA A 65 7.77 -1.76 9.70
C ALA A 65 6.30 -2.01 9.38
N ILE A 66 5.90 -1.62 8.18
CA ILE A 66 4.66 -2.03 7.56
C ILE A 66 4.96 -2.45 6.11
N PHE A 67 4.63 -3.71 5.78
CA PHE A 67 4.75 -4.23 4.43
C PHE A 67 3.35 -4.21 3.79
N ASP A 68 3.13 -3.30 2.84
CA ASP A 68 1.79 -2.96 2.36
C ASP A 68 1.87 -2.31 0.96
N THR A 69 0.91 -1.46 0.59
CA THR A 69 0.77 -0.79 -0.71
C THR A 69 1.48 0.56 -0.81
N GLY A 70 2.28 0.93 0.19
CA GLY A 70 2.92 2.24 0.33
C GLY A 70 2.09 3.23 1.16
N ILE A 71 2.74 4.31 1.60
CA ILE A 71 2.18 5.26 2.58
C ILE A 71 2.35 6.71 2.11
N ASP A 72 1.36 7.55 2.40
CA ASP A 72 1.51 9.01 2.32
C ASP A 72 2.36 9.51 3.50
N TYR A 73 3.69 9.40 3.35
CA TYR A 73 4.66 9.90 4.33
C TYR A 73 4.70 11.43 4.44
N ASN A 74 3.88 12.13 3.65
CA ASN A 74 3.62 13.57 3.73
C ASN A 74 2.25 13.89 4.38
N HIS A 75 1.44 12.87 4.73
CA HIS A 75 0.14 13.06 5.37
C HIS A 75 0.29 13.80 6.72
N PRO A 76 -0.44 14.91 6.99
CA PRO A 76 -0.26 15.73 8.18
C PRO A 76 -0.26 14.97 9.52
N SER A 77 -1.14 13.97 9.68
CA SER A 77 -1.23 13.15 10.90
C SER A 77 -0.12 12.10 11.05
N LEU A 78 0.65 11.79 10.00
CA LEU A 78 1.77 10.82 10.05
C LEU A 78 3.14 11.50 10.18
N ILE A 79 3.18 12.84 10.16
CA ILE A 79 4.43 13.62 10.13
C ILE A 79 5.38 13.26 11.30
N ASN A 80 4.82 13.05 12.50
CA ASN A 80 5.59 12.75 13.72
C ASN A 80 5.88 11.26 13.91
N ASN A 81 5.46 10.42 12.96
CA ASN A 81 5.63 8.96 13.01
C ASN A 81 6.46 8.42 11.83
N THR A 82 6.68 9.22 10.79
CA THR A 82 7.45 8.81 9.62
C THR A 82 8.94 8.77 9.96
N HIS A 83 9.53 7.58 10.08
CA HIS A 83 10.96 7.42 10.28
C HIS A 83 11.67 7.28 8.92
N PHE A 84 12.49 8.27 8.57
CA PHE A 84 13.32 8.21 7.35
C PHE A 84 14.70 7.65 7.68
N GLU A 85 15.35 6.96 6.76
CA GLU A 85 16.81 6.89 6.82
C GLU A 85 17.37 8.25 6.38
N LEU A 86 18.32 8.79 7.16
CA LEU A 86 18.93 10.09 6.89
C LEU A 86 20.34 9.94 6.31
N ASP A 87 20.78 10.96 5.57
CA ASP A 87 22.15 11.15 5.14
C ASP A 87 23.01 11.84 6.24
N GLU A 88 24.28 12.11 5.90
CA GLU A 88 25.23 12.83 6.75
C GLU A 88 24.69 14.21 7.20
N ASN A 89 23.95 14.88 6.33
CA ASN A 89 23.37 16.22 6.53
C ASN A 89 22.03 16.18 7.29
N GLY A 90 21.53 15.00 7.67
CA GLY A 90 20.21 14.83 8.30
C GLY A 90 19.02 14.99 7.35
N GLN A 91 19.24 14.95 6.03
CA GLN A 91 18.19 14.91 5.02
C GLN A 91 17.74 13.47 4.75
N PRO A 92 16.46 13.21 4.46
CA PRO A 92 16.01 11.89 4.04
C PRO A 92 16.73 11.39 2.79
N LYS A 93 17.26 10.17 2.86
CA LYS A 93 17.76 9.40 1.70
C LYS A 93 16.86 8.23 1.31
N ALA A 94 16.05 7.72 2.24
CA ALA A 94 15.13 6.62 2.01
C ALA A 94 13.94 6.65 2.99
N TYR A 95 12.84 6.05 2.57
CA TYR A 95 11.70 5.65 3.38
C TYR A 95 11.38 4.17 3.10
N GLY A 96 12.28 3.29 3.55
CA GLY A 96 12.25 1.86 3.30
C GLY A 96 12.53 1.50 1.84
N TYR A 97 11.63 0.77 1.18
CA TYR A 97 11.80 0.39 -0.22
C TYR A 97 10.47 0.12 -0.96
N ASP A 98 10.38 0.57 -2.20
CA ASP A 98 9.28 0.33 -3.13
C ASP A 98 9.65 -0.77 -4.13
N TYR A 99 8.99 -1.94 -4.07
CA TYR A 99 9.18 -3.04 -5.01
C TYR A 99 8.32 -2.92 -6.28
N TYR A 100 7.36 -1.99 -6.31
CA TYR A 100 6.63 -1.62 -7.51
C TYR A 100 7.46 -0.62 -8.33
N ALA A 101 7.91 0.47 -7.70
CA ALA A 101 8.73 1.49 -8.34
C ALA A 101 10.23 1.12 -8.45
N ASN A 102 10.73 0.15 -7.70
CA ASN A 102 12.15 -0.19 -7.56
C ASN A 102 13.00 1.04 -7.17
N ASP A 103 12.67 1.68 -6.05
CA ASP A 103 13.46 2.74 -5.41
C ASP A 103 13.26 2.82 -3.88
N GLU A 104 14.01 3.70 -3.23
CA GLU A 104 14.09 3.87 -1.78
C GLU A 104 12.86 4.56 -1.13
N TRP A 105 11.77 4.81 -1.85
CA TRP A 105 10.63 5.61 -1.35
C TRP A 105 9.30 4.87 -1.49
N ALA A 106 8.90 4.14 -0.43
CA ALA A 106 7.64 3.38 -0.39
C ALA A 106 6.37 4.27 -0.24
N SER A 107 6.18 5.15 -1.23
CA SER A 107 5.03 5.99 -1.51
C SER A 107 3.83 5.14 -1.93
N TYR A 108 2.63 5.54 -1.52
CA TYR A 108 1.36 4.96 -2.02
C TYR A 108 1.07 5.31 -3.50
N ARG A 109 1.77 6.31 -4.04
CA ARG A 109 1.42 6.89 -5.34
C ARG A 109 1.81 5.98 -6.50
N VAL A 110 1.06 6.18 -7.58
CA VAL A 110 1.32 5.66 -8.92
C VAL A 110 1.08 6.79 -9.91
N VAL A 111 1.50 6.60 -11.15
CA VAL A 111 1.01 7.45 -12.25
C VAL A 111 -0.39 6.97 -12.62
N ASP A 112 -1.41 7.82 -12.54
CA ASP A 112 -2.79 7.42 -12.87
C ASP A 112 -3.01 7.43 -14.40
N THR A 113 -2.70 6.32 -15.06
CA THR A 113 -2.81 6.21 -16.52
C THR A 113 -4.24 6.25 -17.04
N SER A 114 -5.26 6.11 -16.17
CA SER A 114 -6.67 6.15 -16.56
C SER A 114 -7.19 7.56 -16.90
N LYS A 115 -6.45 8.60 -16.52
CA LYS A 115 -6.83 10.02 -16.70
C LYS A 115 -6.24 10.67 -17.95
N TYR A 116 -5.78 9.89 -18.93
CA TYR A 116 -5.17 10.37 -20.19
C TYR A 116 -6.14 10.18 -21.36
N GLU A 117 -6.00 10.98 -22.43
CA GLU A 117 -6.92 10.92 -23.58
C GLU A 117 -6.88 9.55 -24.30
N PHE A 118 -5.71 8.90 -24.34
CA PHE A 118 -5.56 7.55 -24.89
C PHE A 118 -6.33 6.47 -24.08
N SER A 119 -6.37 6.58 -22.75
CA SER A 119 -6.95 5.55 -21.88
C SER A 119 -8.48 5.57 -21.85
N LEU A 120 -9.11 6.61 -22.39
CA LEU A 120 -10.57 6.62 -22.60
C LEU A 120 -11.01 5.50 -23.55
N LEU A 121 -10.12 5.03 -24.43
CA LEU A 121 -10.32 3.87 -25.30
C LEU A 121 -10.26 2.52 -24.57
N ARG A 122 -9.99 2.50 -23.26
CA ARG A 122 -9.84 1.32 -22.40
C ARG A 122 -11.15 0.95 -21.71
N GLU A 123 -11.95 1.93 -21.25
CA GLU A 123 -13.20 1.66 -20.53
C GLU A 123 -14.23 0.91 -21.42
N GLU A 124 -14.26 1.21 -22.72
CA GLU A 124 -15.05 0.48 -23.72
C GLU A 124 -14.55 -0.96 -23.93
N VAL A 125 -13.22 -1.16 -23.99
CA VAL A 125 -12.62 -2.50 -24.16
C VAL A 125 -12.86 -3.38 -22.94
N GLN A 126 -12.73 -2.84 -21.74
CA GLN A 126 -13.04 -3.54 -20.49
C GLN A 126 -14.52 -3.94 -20.41
N LYS A 127 -15.44 -3.06 -20.87
CA LYS A 127 -16.87 -3.39 -21.02
C LYS A 127 -17.13 -4.49 -22.06
N GLU A 128 -16.25 -4.70 -23.05
CA GLU A 128 -16.35 -5.81 -24.01
C GLU A 128 -15.65 -7.10 -23.54
N ILE A 129 -14.58 -6.99 -22.74
CA ILE A 129 -13.94 -8.12 -22.03
C ILE A 129 -14.94 -8.75 -21.06
N LEU A 130 -15.66 -7.95 -20.28
CA LEU A 130 -16.70 -8.44 -19.37
C LEU A 130 -17.90 -9.11 -20.09
N LYS A 131 -18.02 -8.95 -21.42
CA LYS A 131 -18.99 -9.64 -22.28
C LYS A 131 -18.39 -10.88 -22.97
N SER A 132 -17.23 -11.38 -22.53
CA SER A 132 -16.58 -12.52 -23.19
C SER A 132 -17.40 -13.80 -23.08
N THR A 133 -17.64 -14.48 -24.20
CA THR A 133 -18.50 -15.69 -24.26
C THR A 133 -17.71 -17.00 -24.19
N SER A 134 -16.38 -16.94 -24.28
CA SER A 134 -15.48 -18.08 -24.11
C SER A 134 -14.11 -17.63 -23.62
N VAL A 135 -13.28 -18.57 -23.14
CA VAL A 135 -11.88 -18.31 -22.77
C VAL A 135 -11.06 -17.79 -23.95
N GLU A 136 -11.38 -18.21 -25.18
CA GLU A 136 -10.67 -17.77 -26.38
C GLU A 136 -11.08 -16.36 -26.82
N ASP A 137 -12.37 -16.01 -26.71
CA ASP A 137 -12.85 -14.62 -26.90
C ASP A 137 -12.29 -13.68 -25.83
N TYR A 138 -12.26 -14.12 -24.56
CA TYR A 138 -11.59 -13.41 -23.46
C TYR A 138 -10.12 -13.16 -23.77
N ASN A 139 -9.35 -14.21 -24.09
CA ASN A 139 -7.92 -14.11 -24.41
C ASN A 139 -7.66 -13.17 -25.60
N LYS A 140 -8.50 -13.21 -26.64
CA LYS A 140 -8.39 -12.33 -27.80
C LYS A 140 -8.68 -10.86 -27.45
N LYS A 141 -9.70 -10.59 -26.63
CA LYS A 141 -10.03 -9.24 -26.16
C LYS A 141 -8.95 -8.69 -25.22
N MET A 142 -8.45 -9.52 -24.31
CA MET A 142 -7.30 -9.20 -23.44
C MET A 142 -6.01 -8.94 -24.23
N GLN A 143 -5.82 -9.55 -25.40
CA GLN A 143 -4.68 -9.26 -26.27
C GLN A 143 -4.82 -7.90 -26.98
N ILE A 144 -6.03 -7.51 -27.37
CA ILE A 144 -6.30 -6.17 -27.94
C ILE A 144 -6.13 -5.07 -26.87
N ASP A 145 -6.58 -5.33 -25.64
CA ASP A 145 -6.33 -4.46 -24.47
C ASP A 145 -4.83 -4.32 -24.20
N ARG A 146 -4.08 -5.43 -24.24
CA ARG A 146 -2.60 -5.44 -24.13
C ARG A 146 -1.92 -4.58 -25.19
N GLU A 147 -2.25 -4.78 -26.46
CA GLU A 147 -1.64 -4.05 -27.59
C GLU A 147 -1.96 -2.55 -27.54
N LYS A 148 -3.13 -2.16 -27.02
CA LYS A 148 -3.45 -0.77 -26.69
C LYS A 148 -2.57 -0.25 -25.57
N MET A 149 -2.54 -0.91 -24.40
CA MET A 149 -1.77 -0.43 -23.24
C MET A 149 -0.26 -0.39 -23.51
N GLU A 150 0.28 -1.29 -24.34
CA GLU A 150 1.67 -1.22 -24.83
C GLU A 150 1.92 0.01 -25.74
N CYS A 151 0.89 0.49 -26.45
CA CYS A 151 0.96 1.75 -27.20
C CYS A 151 0.86 2.98 -26.29
N GLU A 152 -0.08 2.98 -25.34
CA GLU A 152 -0.27 4.01 -24.31
C GLU A 152 1.02 4.22 -23.49
N GLN A 153 1.68 3.13 -23.09
CA GLN A 153 2.96 3.16 -22.38
C GLN A 153 4.06 3.84 -23.22
N ARG A 154 4.13 3.62 -24.54
CA ARG A 154 5.12 4.31 -25.39
C ARG A 154 4.91 5.81 -25.44
N GLU A 155 3.66 6.27 -25.64
CA GLU A 155 3.35 7.71 -25.67
C GLU A 155 3.68 8.40 -24.34
N LEU A 156 3.52 7.69 -23.22
CA LEU A 156 3.89 8.18 -21.89
C LEU A 156 5.41 8.21 -21.67
N LEU A 157 6.15 7.24 -22.19
CA LEU A 157 7.62 7.22 -22.14
C LEU A 157 8.28 8.23 -23.09
N GLU A 158 7.59 8.68 -24.14
CA GLU A 158 8.01 9.86 -24.91
C GLU A 158 7.93 11.17 -24.11
N ILE A 159 7.12 11.23 -23.04
CA ILE A 159 7.00 12.41 -22.17
C ILE A 159 8.12 12.41 -21.11
N ASP A 160 8.33 11.29 -20.43
CA ASP A 160 9.48 11.07 -19.54
C ASP A 160 9.77 9.57 -19.37
N PRO A 161 10.88 9.05 -19.94
CA PRO A 161 11.23 7.62 -19.84
C PRO A 161 11.38 7.10 -18.41
N ARG A 162 11.66 7.98 -17.43
CA ARG A 162 11.84 7.61 -16.01
C ARG A 162 10.53 7.16 -15.35
N LEU A 163 9.40 7.33 -16.03
CA LEU A 163 8.08 6.95 -15.56
C LEU A 163 7.81 5.44 -15.67
N GLU A 164 8.57 4.68 -16.47
CA GLU A 164 8.33 3.26 -16.79
C GLU A 164 8.02 2.39 -15.56
N LYS A 165 8.84 2.54 -14.52
CA LYS A 165 8.73 1.84 -13.22
C LYS A 165 7.49 2.21 -12.41
N TYR A 166 6.76 3.25 -12.79
CA TYR A 166 5.47 3.63 -12.22
C TYR A 166 4.30 3.43 -13.19
N THR A 167 4.54 2.98 -14.44
CA THR A 167 3.55 3.01 -15.54
C THR A 167 3.33 1.69 -16.29
N GLU A 168 4.07 0.60 -16.01
CA GLU A 168 3.99 -0.63 -16.83
C GLU A 168 2.54 -1.08 -17.09
N ALA A 169 2.24 -1.33 -18.37
CA ALA A 169 0.91 -1.53 -18.95
C ALA A 169 0.04 -2.59 -18.27
N PHE A 170 0.63 -3.59 -17.60
CA PHE A 170 -0.02 -4.85 -17.23
C PHE A 170 -0.85 -4.75 -15.93
N ARG A 171 -1.44 -3.57 -15.69
CA ARG A 171 -2.28 -3.27 -14.52
C ARG A 171 -3.60 -4.03 -14.59
N GLY A 172 -3.74 -5.06 -13.76
CA GLY A 172 -5.05 -5.51 -13.32
C GLY A 172 -5.70 -4.39 -12.49
N LEU A 173 -6.90 -3.96 -12.89
CA LEU A 173 -7.59 -2.78 -12.32
C LEU A 173 -7.85 -2.87 -10.80
N GLU A 174 -7.88 -4.10 -10.26
CA GLU A 174 -7.89 -4.40 -8.81
C GLU A 174 -6.75 -3.71 -8.04
N ALA A 175 -5.66 -3.37 -8.73
CA ALA A 175 -4.43 -2.85 -8.15
C ALA A 175 -4.36 -1.32 -8.00
N GLU A 176 -5.43 -0.56 -8.26
CA GLU A 176 -5.39 0.91 -8.30
C GLU A 176 -6.28 1.62 -7.25
N ASP A 177 -7.57 1.28 -7.14
CA ASP A 177 -8.51 2.02 -6.26
C ASP A 177 -8.47 1.59 -4.79
N GLY A 178 -8.57 0.30 -4.49
CA GLY A 178 -8.54 -0.21 -3.09
C GLY A 178 -7.13 -0.22 -2.50
N SER A 179 -6.15 -0.58 -3.32
CA SER A 179 -4.74 -0.74 -2.92
C SER A 179 -4.10 0.58 -2.49
N THR A 180 -4.18 1.65 -3.28
CA THR A 180 -3.42 2.90 -3.07
C THR A 180 -3.88 3.69 -1.84
N LEU A 181 -4.96 3.26 -1.19
CA LEU A 181 -5.46 3.81 0.08
C LEU A 181 -5.00 2.99 1.29
N HIS A 182 -4.71 1.69 1.10
CA HIS A 182 -4.63 0.69 2.16
C HIS A 182 -3.47 0.92 3.14
N GLY A 183 -2.22 1.01 2.68
CA GLY A 183 -1.07 1.21 3.58
C GLY A 183 -1.17 2.48 4.43
N THR A 184 -1.74 3.57 3.89
CA THR A 184 -1.97 4.80 4.67
C THR A 184 -3.08 4.63 5.71
N HIS A 185 -4.15 3.89 5.38
CA HIS A 185 -5.21 3.52 6.32
C HIS A 185 -4.66 2.66 7.47
N VAL A 186 -3.85 1.65 7.18
CA VAL A 186 -3.23 0.79 8.20
C VAL A 186 -2.23 1.59 9.05
N ALA A 187 -1.37 2.41 8.44
CA ALA A 187 -0.43 3.28 9.16
C ALA A 187 -1.13 4.21 10.16
N GLY A 188 -2.28 4.78 9.79
CA GLY A 188 -3.09 5.60 10.68
C GLY A 188 -3.63 4.86 11.91
N LEU A 189 -4.04 3.59 11.75
CA LEU A 189 -4.48 2.75 12.86
C LEU A 189 -3.32 2.39 13.80
N MET A 190 -2.14 2.12 13.23
CA MET A 190 -0.93 1.75 13.98
C MET A 190 -0.36 2.90 14.83
N THR A 191 -0.63 4.16 14.47
CA THR A 191 0.03 5.35 15.06
C THR A 191 -0.90 6.31 15.78
N TYR A 192 -2.21 6.06 15.82
CA TYR A 192 -3.19 6.91 16.48
C TYR A 192 -2.84 7.21 17.95
N ASP A 193 -2.53 8.47 18.26
CA ASP A 193 -2.01 8.95 19.55
C ASP A 193 -0.74 8.23 20.06
N ARG A 194 0.07 7.67 19.15
CA ARG A 194 1.36 6.99 19.44
C ARG A 194 2.58 7.65 18.76
N PRO A 195 2.90 8.93 19.04
CA PRO A 195 4.02 9.63 18.38
C PRO A 195 5.40 9.02 18.65
N GLU A 196 5.54 8.10 19.62
CA GLU A 196 6.79 7.39 19.84
C GLU A 196 7.05 6.20 18.89
N ILE A 197 6.13 5.90 17.97
CA ILE A 197 6.27 4.83 16.96
C ILE A 197 6.89 5.41 15.69
N GLY A 198 8.11 4.99 15.36
CA GLY A 198 8.73 5.25 14.07
C GLY A 198 8.30 4.21 13.04
N LEU A 199 7.39 4.57 12.14
CA LEU A 199 6.99 3.76 11.00
C LEU A 199 8.03 3.82 9.88
N ILE A 200 8.27 2.66 9.26
CA ILE A 200 9.03 2.51 8.01
C ILE A 200 8.18 1.67 7.04
N SER A 201 8.05 2.12 5.80
CA SER A 201 7.20 1.48 4.79
C SER A 201 8.02 0.61 3.84
N TYR A 202 7.58 -0.62 3.58
CA TYR A 202 8.07 -1.41 2.45
C TYR A 202 6.88 -1.72 1.55
N ARG A 203 6.89 -1.14 0.35
CA ARG A 203 5.80 -1.32 -0.60
C ARG A 203 6.02 -2.60 -1.39
N VAL A 204 5.50 -3.70 -0.85
CA VAL A 204 5.54 -5.04 -1.45
C VAL A 204 4.29 -5.34 -2.29
N LEU A 205 3.28 -4.45 -2.26
CA LEU A 205 2.07 -4.51 -3.07
C LEU A 205 1.83 -3.21 -3.86
N PRO A 206 1.10 -3.25 -5.00
CA PRO A 206 0.64 -4.45 -5.70
C PRO A 206 1.81 -5.25 -6.31
N TYR A 207 1.59 -6.52 -6.60
CA TYR A 207 2.61 -7.39 -7.17
C TYR A 207 3.05 -6.91 -8.57
N PHE A 208 4.30 -6.45 -8.67
CA PHE A 208 4.92 -6.09 -9.94
C PHE A 208 5.63 -7.31 -10.56
N GLN A 209 5.36 -7.60 -11.84
CA GLN A 209 6.03 -8.62 -12.63
C GLN A 209 6.36 -8.04 -13.99
N THR A 210 7.64 -7.80 -14.26
CA THR A 210 8.13 -7.24 -15.52
C THR A 210 7.79 -8.14 -16.71
N GLN A 211 7.83 -7.60 -17.94
CA GLN A 211 7.82 -8.43 -19.15
C GLN A 211 8.91 -9.52 -19.18
N GLU A 212 10.05 -9.31 -18.50
CA GLU A 212 11.09 -10.33 -18.36
C GLU A 212 10.74 -11.42 -17.33
N ASP A 213 10.17 -11.08 -16.18
CA ASP A 213 9.63 -12.04 -15.20
C ASP A 213 8.63 -13.01 -15.89
N LYS A 214 7.75 -12.45 -16.73
CA LYS A 214 6.74 -13.21 -17.50
C LYS A 214 7.40 -14.09 -18.56
N LYS A 215 8.35 -13.55 -19.34
CA LYS A 215 9.08 -14.27 -20.40
C LYS A 215 9.94 -15.42 -19.88
N ASN A 216 10.52 -15.26 -18.69
CA ASN A 216 11.37 -16.28 -18.06
C ASN A 216 10.57 -17.40 -17.37
N GLY A 217 9.23 -17.29 -17.32
CA GLY A 217 8.27 -18.37 -17.07
C GLY A 217 8.26 -19.01 -15.67
N ASN A 218 9.21 -18.67 -14.80
CA ASN A 218 9.54 -19.47 -13.61
C ASN A 218 9.18 -18.86 -12.25
N ILE A 219 8.76 -17.58 -12.21
CA ILE A 219 8.48 -16.84 -10.96
C ILE A 219 6.97 -16.56 -10.86
N GLY A 220 6.26 -17.28 -10.00
CA GLY A 220 4.85 -17.01 -9.68
C GLY A 220 4.69 -15.80 -8.75
N LYS A 221 3.44 -15.44 -8.46
CA LYS A 221 3.13 -14.37 -7.48
C LYS A 221 3.68 -14.71 -6.09
N GLN A 222 3.64 -15.98 -5.72
CA GLN A 222 4.19 -16.54 -4.48
C GLN A 222 5.71 -16.41 -4.43
N ASP A 223 6.42 -16.84 -5.49
CA ASP A 223 7.87 -16.72 -5.60
C ASP A 223 8.32 -15.24 -5.50
N LYS A 224 7.66 -14.34 -6.25
CA LYS A 224 7.95 -12.89 -6.20
C LYS A 224 7.64 -12.28 -4.82
N PHE A 225 6.58 -12.74 -4.15
CA PHE A 225 6.25 -12.30 -2.79
C PHE A 225 7.36 -12.70 -1.80
N VAL A 226 7.80 -13.96 -1.80
CA VAL A 226 8.84 -14.43 -0.86
C VAL A 226 10.20 -13.79 -1.17
N GLN A 227 10.52 -13.55 -2.45
CA GLN A 227 11.70 -12.78 -2.85
C GLN A 227 11.66 -11.33 -2.34
N ASN A 228 10.57 -10.60 -2.59
CA ASN A 228 10.40 -9.22 -2.12
C ASN A 228 10.38 -9.14 -0.59
N PHE A 229 9.72 -10.09 0.09
CA PHE A 229 9.68 -10.19 1.55
C PHE A 229 11.08 -10.43 2.11
N LYS A 230 11.86 -11.35 1.52
CA LYS A 230 13.24 -11.63 1.93
C LYS A 230 14.12 -10.38 1.84
N ASP A 231 14.14 -9.70 0.69
CA ASP A 231 14.92 -8.47 0.52
C ASP A 231 14.41 -7.35 1.45
N ALA A 232 13.11 -7.26 1.68
CA ALA A 232 12.53 -6.27 2.59
C ALA A 232 13.01 -6.49 4.04
N VAL A 233 12.97 -7.73 4.55
CA VAL A 233 13.48 -8.03 5.91
C VAL A 233 15.00 -7.94 5.97
N GLU A 234 15.73 -8.36 4.93
CA GLU A 234 17.18 -8.18 4.84
C GLU A 234 17.59 -6.71 4.87
N ARG A 235 16.85 -5.81 4.20
CA ARG A 235 17.05 -4.35 4.30
C ARG A 235 16.68 -3.83 5.67
N LEU A 236 15.49 -4.18 6.16
CA LEU A 236 14.96 -3.75 7.46
C LEU A 236 15.91 -4.11 8.62
N SER A 237 16.51 -5.29 8.58
CA SER A 237 17.48 -5.76 9.57
C SER A 237 18.72 -4.85 9.70
N LYS A 238 19.05 -4.09 8.65
CA LYS A 238 20.18 -3.14 8.60
C LYS A 238 19.78 -1.76 9.13
N VAL A 239 18.50 -1.40 9.14
CA VAL A 239 18.02 -0.12 9.67
C VAL A 239 18.20 -0.04 11.18
N LYS A 240 18.66 1.11 11.68
CA LYS A 240 18.91 1.42 13.09
C LYS A 240 18.53 2.88 13.35
N ASP A 241 17.99 3.17 14.53
CA ASP A 241 17.84 4.56 14.98
C ASP A 241 19.15 5.16 15.53
N SER A 242 19.09 6.41 16.00
CA SER A 242 20.21 7.14 16.60
C SER A 242 20.74 6.52 17.92
N GLN A 243 20.06 5.53 18.49
CA GLN A 243 20.51 4.75 19.65
C GLN A 243 21.01 3.35 19.26
N GLY A 244 21.10 3.05 17.97
CA GLY A 244 21.51 1.73 17.46
C GLY A 244 20.44 0.65 17.60
N ARG A 245 19.18 1.00 17.88
CA ARG A 245 18.08 0.03 18.04
C ARG A 245 17.48 -0.28 16.67
N GLY A 246 17.26 -1.57 16.40
CA GLY A 246 16.61 -2.03 15.17
C GLY A 246 15.08 -2.00 15.25
N VAL A 247 14.45 -2.30 14.10
CA VAL A 247 13.01 -2.56 14.02
C VAL A 247 12.66 -3.81 14.80
N ARG A 248 11.53 -3.77 15.53
CA ARG A 248 11.09 -4.86 16.42
C ARG A 248 9.77 -5.51 16.02
N ILE A 249 8.99 -4.85 15.16
CA ILE A 249 7.67 -5.31 14.72
C ILE A 249 7.58 -5.08 13.21
N VAL A 250 7.04 -6.06 12.48
CA VAL A 250 6.64 -5.94 11.07
C VAL A 250 5.14 -6.20 10.99
N ASN A 251 4.36 -5.19 10.61
CA ASN A 251 2.95 -5.34 10.32
C ASN A 251 2.74 -5.83 8.88
N LEU A 252 2.00 -6.92 8.74
CA LEU A 252 1.66 -7.58 7.48
C LEU A 252 0.13 -7.60 7.31
N SER A 253 -0.46 -6.43 7.04
CA SER A 253 -1.89 -6.29 6.69
C SER A 253 -2.16 -6.71 5.24
N LEU A 254 -1.57 -7.83 4.84
CA LEU A 254 -1.65 -8.42 3.51
C LEU A 254 -1.80 -9.93 3.64
N GLY A 255 -2.04 -10.60 2.52
CA GLY A 255 -1.97 -12.04 2.49
C GLY A 255 -2.39 -12.66 1.18
N GLY A 256 -2.24 -13.98 1.12
CA GLY A 256 -2.81 -14.82 0.09
C GLY A 256 -3.25 -16.15 0.70
N SER A 257 -4.16 -16.84 0.02
CA SER A 257 -4.44 -18.24 0.32
C SER A 257 -4.59 -19.03 -0.96
N PHE A 258 -4.26 -20.31 -0.89
CA PHE A 258 -4.41 -21.25 -2.00
C PHE A 258 -4.81 -22.62 -1.45
N LYS A 259 -5.61 -23.34 -2.23
CA LYS A 259 -6.16 -24.65 -1.87
C LYS A 259 -5.53 -25.72 -2.75
N ARG A 260 -5.45 -26.94 -2.23
CA ARG A 260 -5.17 -28.13 -3.05
C ARG A 260 -6.25 -28.21 -4.16
N PRO A 261 -5.89 -28.52 -5.41
CA PRO A 261 -6.88 -28.75 -6.46
C PRO A 261 -7.77 -29.97 -6.14
N ASP A 262 -8.99 -29.96 -6.65
CA ASP A 262 -9.88 -31.12 -6.60
C ASP A 262 -9.40 -32.21 -7.58
N GLY A 263 -9.35 -33.45 -7.12
CA GLY A 263 -8.89 -34.60 -7.89
C GLY A 263 -7.37 -34.79 -7.94
N ASP A 264 -6.93 -35.59 -8.90
CA ASP A 264 -5.55 -36.12 -9.00
C ASP A 264 -4.81 -35.62 -10.25
N ASP A 265 -5.07 -34.38 -10.69
CA ASP A 265 -4.26 -33.71 -11.72
C ASP A 265 -2.83 -33.49 -11.18
N GLN A 266 -1.89 -34.27 -11.70
CA GLN A 266 -0.51 -34.27 -11.22
C GLN A 266 0.18 -32.92 -11.40
N GLU A 267 -0.06 -32.18 -12.49
CA GLU A 267 0.58 -30.86 -12.69
C GLU A 267 0.04 -29.85 -11.66
N ALA A 268 -1.28 -29.84 -11.46
CA ALA A 268 -1.92 -28.96 -10.48
C ALA A 268 -1.51 -29.31 -9.04
N VAL A 269 -1.36 -30.60 -8.71
CA VAL A 269 -0.91 -31.06 -7.38
C VAL A 269 0.57 -30.77 -7.15
N GLU A 270 1.46 -30.99 -8.12
CA GLU A 270 2.88 -30.63 -8.01
C GLU A 270 3.07 -29.11 -7.86
N LYS A 271 2.31 -28.32 -8.60
CA LYS A 271 2.27 -26.86 -8.49
C LYS A 271 1.76 -26.39 -7.11
N PHE A 272 0.72 -27.03 -6.58
CA PHE A 272 0.25 -26.78 -5.22
C PHE A 272 1.35 -27.10 -4.19
N ASN A 273 1.97 -28.28 -4.28
CA ASN A 273 3.03 -28.70 -3.35
C ASN A 273 4.25 -27.77 -3.40
N ARG A 274 4.62 -27.23 -4.58
CA ARG A 274 5.64 -26.17 -4.70
C ARG A 274 5.23 -24.90 -3.94
N TYR A 275 3.98 -24.45 -4.08
CA TYR A 275 3.52 -23.26 -3.36
C TYR A 275 3.40 -23.49 -1.85
N VAL A 276 3.01 -24.69 -1.39
CA VAL A 276 3.09 -25.09 0.02
C VAL A 276 4.52 -24.86 0.52
N LYS A 277 5.51 -25.52 -0.09
CA LYS A 277 6.93 -25.41 0.29
C LYS A 277 7.43 -23.96 0.35
N ILE A 278 7.17 -23.15 -0.68
CA ILE A 278 7.62 -21.74 -0.73
C ILE A 278 7.09 -20.93 0.47
N VAL A 279 5.90 -21.26 0.97
CA VAL A 279 5.22 -20.51 2.04
C VAL A 279 5.43 -21.13 3.43
N THR A 280 5.44 -22.45 3.56
CA THR A 280 5.56 -23.15 4.85
C THR A 280 6.99 -23.51 5.22
N GLU A 281 7.91 -23.57 4.25
CA GLU A 281 9.35 -23.76 4.48
C GLU A 281 10.10 -22.44 4.24
N GLU A 282 10.19 -21.96 3.00
CA GLU A 282 11.13 -20.86 2.67
C GLU A 282 10.80 -19.54 3.38
N LEU A 283 9.53 -19.14 3.40
CA LEU A 283 9.07 -17.95 4.12
C LEU A 283 9.13 -18.12 5.65
N ALA A 284 8.94 -19.34 6.15
CA ALA A 284 9.09 -19.66 7.57
C ALA A 284 10.57 -19.56 8.02
N ASP A 285 11.50 -20.08 7.22
CA ASP A 285 12.95 -19.99 7.46
C ASP A 285 13.43 -18.53 7.45
N ILE A 286 12.93 -17.70 6.53
CA ILE A 286 13.21 -16.25 6.53
C ILE A 286 12.74 -15.63 7.86
N ILE A 287 11.50 -15.87 8.28
CA ILE A 287 10.94 -15.31 9.51
C ILE A 287 11.69 -15.80 10.76
N LYS A 288 12.00 -17.11 10.83
CA LYS A 288 12.77 -17.75 11.91
C LYS A 288 14.21 -17.24 11.98
N SER A 289 14.79 -16.72 10.88
CA SER A 289 16.12 -16.12 10.87
C SER A 289 16.20 -14.72 11.52
N TYR A 290 15.06 -14.10 11.83
CA TYR A 290 14.98 -12.80 12.51
C TYR A 290 14.15 -12.86 13.82
N PRO A 291 14.56 -13.66 14.82
CA PRO A 291 13.76 -13.92 16.03
C PRO A 291 13.54 -12.67 16.91
N ASP A 292 14.36 -11.64 16.77
CA ASP A 292 14.16 -10.34 17.44
C ASP A 292 12.99 -9.52 16.85
N ILE A 293 12.45 -9.90 15.69
CA ILE A 293 11.36 -9.21 15.00
C ILE A 293 10.07 -10.01 15.15
N LEU A 294 9.02 -9.39 15.69
CA LEU A 294 7.66 -9.92 15.71
C LEU A 294 6.95 -9.61 14.38
N PHE A 295 6.51 -10.63 13.67
CA PHE A 295 5.74 -10.51 12.43
C PHE A 295 4.25 -10.64 12.74
N ILE A 296 3.47 -9.58 12.51
CA ILE A 296 2.05 -9.53 12.82
C ILE A 296 1.26 -9.69 11.50
N GLY A 297 0.65 -10.87 11.32
CA GLY A 297 -0.08 -11.24 10.09
C GLY A 297 -1.58 -11.10 10.23
N ALA A 298 -2.23 -10.47 9.24
CA ALA A 298 -3.68 -10.47 9.15
C ALA A 298 -4.25 -11.88 8.97
N ALA A 299 -5.27 -12.25 9.74
CA ALA A 299 -5.91 -13.56 9.67
C ALA A 299 -6.80 -13.76 8.42
N GLY A 300 -6.88 -12.82 7.48
CA GLY A 300 -7.57 -12.98 6.20
C GLY A 300 -9.10 -12.85 6.27
N ASN A 301 -9.70 -12.57 5.10
CA ASN A 301 -11.03 -11.97 4.98
C ASN A 301 -12.02 -12.77 4.09
N ASP A 302 -11.94 -14.11 4.05
CA ASP A 302 -12.83 -14.95 3.25
C ASP A 302 -13.73 -15.92 4.06
N GLY A 303 -13.71 -15.83 5.39
CA GLY A 303 -14.44 -16.71 6.31
C GLY A 303 -13.87 -18.12 6.39
N GLY A 304 -12.64 -18.30 5.91
CA GLY A 304 -12.01 -19.59 5.68
C GLY A 304 -11.32 -20.23 6.88
N TRP A 305 -10.48 -21.21 6.56
CA TRP A 305 -9.53 -21.85 7.47
C TRP A 305 -8.17 -22.00 6.79
N SER A 306 -7.13 -22.34 7.53
CA SER A 306 -5.87 -22.82 6.96
C SER A 306 -5.28 -23.93 7.83
N ASP A 307 -4.89 -25.04 7.20
CA ASP A 307 -4.32 -26.23 7.84
C ASP A 307 -2.89 -26.55 7.35
N ASN A 308 -2.35 -25.72 6.45
CA ASN A 308 -1.10 -25.93 5.69
C ASN A 308 -1.02 -27.23 4.87
N ILE A 309 -2.13 -27.96 4.68
CA ILE A 309 -2.17 -29.28 4.03
C ILE A 309 -3.18 -29.29 2.87
N SER A 310 -4.44 -28.94 3.12
CA SER A 310 -5.48 -28.76 2.10
C SER A 310 -5.64 -27.30 1.69
N ARG A 311 -5.30 -26.36 2.59
CA ARG A 311 -5.41 -24.92 2.40
C ARG A 311 -4.31 -24.18 3.16
N VAL A 312 -3.40 -23.57 2.41
CA VAL A 312 -2.36 -22.69 2.95
C VAL A 312 -2.87 -21.25 2.92
N GLN A 313 -2.52 -20.50 3.96
CA GLN A 313 -2.65 -19.05 4.03
C GLN A 313 -1.31 -18.46 4.48
N TYR A 314 -1.05 -17.23 4.07
CA TYR A 314 0.10 -16.46 4.54
C TYR A 314 -0.26 -14.98 4.66
N PRO A 315 0.43 -14.22 5.54
CA PRO A 315 1.47 -14.66 6.45
C PRO A 315 0.94 -15.20 7.80
N CYS A 316 -0.31 -14.94 8.15
CA CYS A 316 -0.97 -15.71 9.20
C CYS A 316 -1.13 -17.18 8.75
N GLY A 317 -0.79 -18.12 9.63
CA GLY A 317 -0.73 -19.56 9.32
C GLY A 317 0.68 -20.11 9.11
N ILE A 318 1.73 -19.27 9.08
CA ILE A 318 3.12 -19.73 9.02
C ILE A 318 3.54 -20.25 10.40
N ASP A 319 4.16 -21.43 10.43
CA ASP A 319 4.81 -21.97 11.63
C ASP A 319 6.10 -21.20 11.94
N ALA A 320 6.05 -20.29 12.91
CA ALA A 320 7.21 -19.67 13.56
C ALA A 320 6.83 -18.98 14.88
N GLU A 321 7.66 -19.12 15.91
CA GLU A 321 7.41 -18.56 17.26
C GLU A 321 7.26 -17.03 17.30
N ASN A 322 7.83 -16.33 16.30
CA ASN A 322 7.76 -14.89 16.14
C ASN A 322 6.68 -14.42 15.13
N VAL A 323 5.67 -15.24 14.86
CA VAL A 323 4.46 -14.86 14.11
C VAL A 323 3.25 -14.73 15.05
N LEU A 324 2.50 -13.64 14.88
CA LEU A 324 1.23 -13.41 15.57
C LEU A 324 0.11 -13.22 14.54
N CYS A 325 -0.92 -14.06 14.57
CA CYS A 325 -2.12 -13.89 13.76
C CYS A 325 -3.09 -12.90 14.43
N VAL A 326 -3.67 -11.98 13.66
CA VAL A 326 -4.68 -11.03 14.14
C VAL A 326 -5.99 -11.18 13.37
N GLY A 327 -7.03 -11.63 14.08
CA GLY A 327 -8.41 -11.70 13.61
C GLY A 327 -9.22 -10.44 13.91
N ALA A 328 -10.22 -10.16 13.08
CA ALA A 328 -11.07 -8.98 13.20
C ALA A 328 -12.30 -9.22 14.09
N THR A 329 -12.66 -8.20 14.86
CA THR A 329 -13.90 -8.11 15.62
C THR A 329 -14.74 -6.91 15.24
N THR A 330 -16.04 -7.08 15.43
CA THR A 330 -17.07 -6.04 15.41
C THR A 330 -16.93 -5.09 16.60
N LYS A 331 -17.53 -3.90 16.52
CA LYS A 331 -17.55 -2.87 17.58
C LYS A 331 -18.12 -3.35 18.93
N ASP A 332 -18.90 -4.43 18.92
CA ASP A 332 -19.45 -5.12 20.08
C ASP A 332 -18.75 -6.47 20.39
N GLY A 333 -17.50 -6.62 19.95
CA GLY A 333 -16.56 -7.65 20.40
C GLY A 333 -16.74 -9.05 19.80
N ARG A 334 -17.67 -9.26 18.88
CA ARG A 334 -17.83 -10.56 18.19
C ARG A 334 -16.86 -10.69 17.03
N LYS A 335 -16.30 -11.90 16.81
CA LYS A 335 -15.53 -12.23 15.59
C LYS A 335 -16.33 -11.85 14.35
N THR A 336 -15.70 -11.23 13.36
CA THR A 336 -16.36 -11.00 12.06
C THR A 336 -16.58 -12.33 11.31
N THR A 337 -17.60 -12.38 10.47
CA THR A 337 -17.87 -13.54 9.60
C THR A 337 -16.68 -13.84 8.69
N PHE A 338 -16.06 -12.81 8.12
CA PHE A 338 -14.96 -12.91 7.17
C PHE A 338 -13.61 -13.32 7.76
N THR A 339 -13.37 -13.21 9.08
CA THR A 339 -12.08 -13.59 9.66
C THR A 339 -11.81 -15.09 9.49
N ASN A 340 -10.75 -15.48 8.77
CA ASN A 340 -10.36 -16.89 8.64
C ASN A 340 -9.75 -17.42 9.95
N VAL A 341 -9.62 -18.75 10.05
CA VAL A 341 -9.10 -19.44 11.24
C VAL A 341 -7.92 -20.36 10.90
N PRO A 342 -6.67 -20.07 11.33
CA PRO A 342 -5.61 -21.07 11.30
C PRO A 342 -5.96 -22.27 12.20
N LEU A 343 -5.62 -23.47 11.75
CA LEU A 343 -5.86 -24.77 12.40
C LEU A 343 -4.54 -25.45 12.83
N ASN A 344 -3.48 -24.66 12.94
CA ASN A 344 -2.16 -25.02 13.45
C ASN A 344 -1.83 -24.20 14.71
N ASP A 345 -0.70 -24.48 15.35
CA ASP A 345 -0.34 -23.95 16.67
C ASP A 345 0.12 -22.47 16.69
N VAL A 346 -0.28 -21.66 15.70
CA VAL A 346 0.00 -20.22 15.67
C VAL A 346 -0.99 -19.43 16.53
N GLU A 347 -0.49 -18.49 17.34
CA GLU A 347 -1.32 -17.68 18.23
C GLU A 347 -2.24 -16.74 17.43
N LEU A 348 -3.57 -16.89 17.59
CA LEU A 348 -4.60 -16.03 16.99
C LEU A 348 -5.23 -15.13 18.04
N VAL A 349 -4.82 -13.87 18.06
CA VAL A 349 -5.47 -12.83 18.87
C VAL A 349 -6.54 -12.09 18.07
N PHE A 350 -7.44 -11.40 18.77
CA PHE A 350 -8.54 -10.64 18.16
C PHE A 350 -8.45 -9.16 18.50
N ALA A 351 -8.62 -8.30 17.49
CA ALA A 351 -8.63 -6.84 17.61
C ALA A 351 -9.86 -6.24 16.91
N PRO A 352 -10.27 -4.99 17.21
CA PRO A 352 -11.28 -4.29 16.42
C PRO A 352 -10.85 -4.23 14.94
N GLY A 353 -11.77 -4.58 14.03
CA GLY A 353 -11.44 -4.75 12.60
C GLY A 353 -12.63 -4.63 11.64
N TYR A 354 -13.70 -3.97 12.05
CA TYR A 354 -14.89 -3.72 11.22
C TYR A 354 -15.44 -2.31 11.50
N GLU A 355 -15.92 -1.61 10.46
CA GLU A 355 -16.34 -0.20 10.50
C GLU A 355 -15.32 0.77 11.15
N LEU A 356 -14.02 0.46 11.01
CA LEU A 356 -12.96 1.32 11.54
C LEU A 356 -12.86 2.64 10.77
N LYS A 357 -12.42 3.69 11.47
CA LYS A 357 -12.04 4.97 10.86
C LYS A 357 -10.53 5.14 10.98
N SER A 358 -9.89 5.50 9.87
CA SER A 358 -8.48 5.85 9.81
C SER A 358 -8.25 6.93 8.76
N LEU A 359 -6.98 7.16 8.43
CA LEU A 359 -6.53 8.09 7.41
C LEU A 359 -6.78 7.54 6.01
N SER A 360 -7.07 8.43 5.06
CA SER A 360 -6.77 8.21 3.64
C SER A 360 -5.50 8.99 3.29
N PRO A 361 -4.84 8.72 2.14
CA PRO A 361 -3.85 9.65 1.59
C PRO A 361 -4.42 11.07 1.48
N SER A 362 -3.58 12.07 1.73
CA SER A 362 -4.00 13.46 1.93
C SER A 362 -4.58 14.14 0.67
N ASP A 363 -4.44 13.51 -0.49
CA ASP A 363 -4.98 13.93 -1.78
C ASP A 363 -5.99 12.95 -2.40
N ARG A 364 -6.52 12.00 -1.61
CA ARG A 364 -7.57 11.06 -2.03
C ARG A 364 -8.80 11.28 -1.16
N CYS A 365 -9.98 11.27 -1.77
CA CYS A 365 -11.22 11.60 -1.06
C CYS A 365 -11.85 10.39 -0.35
N PRO A 366 -12.07 10.45 0.98
CA PRO A 366 -12.59 9.32 1.75
C PRO A 366 -14.07 8.99 1.45
N PHE A 367 -14.74 9.77 0.60
CA PHE A 367 -16.16 9.62 0.25
C PHE A 367 -16.47 8.50 -0.77
N LEU A 368 -15.46 7.88 -1.41
CA LEU A 368 -15.67 6.83 -2.42
C LEU A 368 -15.62 5.39 -1.87
N LEU A 369 -15.08 5.17 -0.67
CA LEU A 369 -14.92 3.83 -0.07
C LEU A 369 -16.23 3.26 0.52
N LYS A 370 -17.32 3.28 -0.25
CA LYS A 370 -18.59 2.61 0.09
C LYS A 370 -18.78 1.26 -0.61
N PHE A 371 -17.67 0.61 -0.99
CA PHE A 371 -17.60 -0.61 -1.79
C PHE A 371 -16.68 -1.69 -1.18
N MET A 372 -16.45 -1.64 0.14
CA MET A 372 -15.84 -2.72 0.92
C MET A 372 -16.73 -3.02 2.14
N GLU A 373 -17.98 -3.40 1.87
CA GLU A 373 -18.98 -3.88 2.86
C GLU A 373 -18.87 -5.41 3.05
#